data_AF-A0A7S1XCN8-F1
#
_entry.id   AF-A0A7S1XCN8-F1
#
_cell.length_a   1.000
_cell.length_b   1.000
_cell.length_c   1.000
_cell.angle_alpha   90.00
_cell.angle_beta   90.00
_cell.angle_gamma   90.00
#
_symmetry.space_group_name_H-M   'P 1'
#
loop_
_entity.id
_entity.type
_entity.pdbx_description
1 polymer ?
#
loop_
_entity_poly.entity_id
_entity_poly.type
_entity_poly.pdbx_seq_one_letter_code
_entity_poly.pdbx_strand_id
1 'polypeptide(L)'
;DALNAATIAELQMALDSAVEAAGLRLKKLDKKAERAAVSEFQAERRSQLLGATDPAEALALAVPLLFAQATGKLISVPGKAITGVLTELEGELGAETFQLVMGFHQDVVAYIRARSQGGEGEESELLDGLLARMSALRAACSIEDE
;
A
#
# COMPACT_ATOMS: atom_id res chain seq x y z
N ASP A 1 5.05 -5.88 31.19
CA ASP A 1 3.62 -6.26 31.05
C ASP A 1 2.64 -5.14 30.66
N ALA A 2 3.04 -3.88 30.48
CA ALA A 2 2.09 -2.76 30.40
C ALA A 2 1.53 -2.39 29.00
N LEU A 3 1.78 -3.15 27.93
CA LEU A 3 1.32 -2.82 26.57
C LEU A 3 0.49 -3.93 25.89
N ASN A 4 -0.11 -4.84 26.67
CA ASN A 4 -1.05 -5.85 26.16
C ASN A 4 -2.51 -5.34 26.25
N ALA A 5 -2.80 -4.25 25.56
CA ALA A 5 -4.15 -3.70 25.47
C ALA A 5 -4.97 -4.42 24.38
N ALA A 6 -6.25 -4.70 24.64
CA ALA A 6 -7.14 -5.36 23.68
C ALA A 6 -7.69 -4.36 22.63
N THR A 7 -7.64 -3.06 22.93
CA THR A 7 -8.11 -1.99 22.04
C THR A 7 -7.11 -0.83 21.97
N ILE A 8 -7.19 -0.05 20.89
CA ILE A 8 -6.34 1.15 20.69
C ILE A 8 -6.57 2.18 21.80
N ALA A 9 -7.80 2.32 22.29
CA ALA A 9 -8.13 3.26 23.36
C ALA A 9 -7.45 2.87 24.69
N GLU A 10 -7.49 1.58 25.04
CA GLU A 10 -6.78 1.06 26.21
C GLU A 10 -5.26 1.21 26.08
N LEU A 11 -4.73 1.01 24.87
CA LEU A 11 -3.32 1.22 24.59
C LEU A 11 -2.92 2.69 24.79
N GLN A 12 -3.72 3.63 24.27
CA GLN A 12 -3.50 5.06 24.46
C GLN A 12 -3.51 5.45 25.93
N MET A 13 -4.49 4.96 26.71
CA MET A 13 -4.55 5.23 28.15
C MET A 13 -3.34 4.66 28.90
N ALA A 14 -2.94 3.42 28.60
CA ALA A 14 -1.77 2.80 29.22
C ALA A 14 -0.47 3.55 28.87
N LEU A 15 -0.36 3.99 27.62
CA LEU A 15 0.79 4.76 27.14
C LEU A 15 0.84 6.16 27.78
N ASP A 16 -0.29 6.86 27.86
CA ASP A 16 -0.39 8.17 28.53
C ASP A 16 0.04 8.06 30.00
N SER A 17 -0.44 7.02 30.71
CA SER A 17 -0.08 6.77 32.11
C SER A 17 1.41 6.44 32.28
N ALA A 18 2.00 5.64 31.39
CA ALA A 18 3.42 5.30 31.42
C ALA A 18 4.32 6.54 31.14
N VAL A 19 3.90 7.38 30.19
CA VAL A 19 4.61 8.61 29.82
C VAL A 19 4.53 9.65 30.95
N GLU A 20 3.38 9.77 31.60
CA GLU A 20 3.21 10.62 32.78
C GLU A 20 4.09 10.16 33.95
N ALA A 21 4.11 8.84 34.23
CA ALA A 21 4.97 8.27 35.26
C ALA A 21 6.48 8.48 34.98
N ALA A 22 6.86 8.57 33.71
CA ALA A 22 8.23 8.89 33.29
C ALA A 22 8.53 10.41 33.30
N GLY A 23 7.58 11.26 33.69
CA GLY A 23 7.73 12.72 33.67
C GLY A 23 7.80 13.32 32.26
N LEU A 24 7.38 12.56 31.25
CA LEU A 24 7.37 12.97 29.85
C LEU A 24 5.97 13.49 29.47
N ARG A 25 5.89 14.23 28.37
CA ARG A 25 4.61 14.60 27.73
C ARG A 25 4.57 14.02 26.33
N LEU A 26 3.54 13.24 26.05
CA LEU A 26 3.24 12.82 24.68
C LEU A 26 2.93 14.05 23.85
N LYS A 27 3.76 14.29 22.83
CA LYS A 27 3.47 15.32 21.84
C LYS A 27 2.27 14.85 21.03
N LYS A 28 1.26 15.73 20.92
CA LYS A 28 0.14 15.50 20.01
C LYS A 28 0.66 15.37 18.58
N LEU A 29 -0.05 14.60 17.77
CA LEU A 29 0.20 14.40 16.35
C LEU A 29 0.34 15.76 15.64
N ASP A 30 1.53 16.02 15.09
CA ASP A 30 1.75 17.19 14.24
C ASP A 30 1.16 16.91 12.85
N LYS A 31 -0.10 17.31 12.68
CA LYS A 31 -0.83 17.14 11.41
C LYS A 31 -0.12 17.78 10.22
N LYS A 32 0.67 18.83 10.43
CA LYS A 32 1.41 19.49 9.35
C LYS A 32 2.59 18.62 8.92
N ALA A 33 3.33 18.08 9.89
CA ALA A 33 4.43 17.15 9.62
C ALA A 33 3.93 15.86 8.96
N GLU A 34 2.80 15.31 9.40
CA GLU A 34 2.20 14.11 8.80
C GLU A 34 1.79 14.34 7.35
N ARG A 35 1.09 15.46 7.06
CA ARG A 35 0.73 15.82 5.68
C ARG A 35 1.96 15.98 4.78
N ALA A 36 3.03 16.59 5.31
CA ALA A 36 4.28 16.73 4.57
C ALA A 36 4.91 15.35 4.28
N ALA A 37 4.96 14.47 5.27
CA ALA A 37 5.48 13.11 5.10
C ALA A 37 4.66 12.29 4.09
N VAL A 38 3.33 12.43 4.09
CA VAL A 38 2.45 11.78 3.10
C VAL A 38 2.73 12.31 1.70
N SER A 39 2.85 13.63 1.53
CA SER A 39 3.16 14.23 0.23
C SER A 39 4.54 13.78 -0.30
N GLU A 40 5.56 13.75 0.55
CA GLU A 40 6.89 13.28 0.20
C GLU A 40 6.88 11.80 -0.20
N PHE A 41 6.22 10.96 0.60
CA PHE A 41 6.06 9.53 0.30
C PHE A 41 5.35 9.31 -1.04
N GLN A 42 4.26 10.02 -1.32
CA GLN A 42 3.53 9.88 -2.58
C GLN A 42 4.43 10.25 -3.78
N ALA A 43 5.20 11.34 -3.68
CA ALA A 43 6.12 11.76 -4.72
C ALA A 43 7.26 10.74 -4.95
N GLU A 44 7.87 10.24 -3.87
CA GLU A 44 8.93 9.23 -3.92
C GLU A 44 8.41 7.92 -4.55
N ARG A 45 7.27 7.41 -4.06
CA ARG A 45 6.67 6.17 -4.56
C ARG A 45 6.26 6.29 -6.02
N ARG A 46 5.71 7.43 -6.45
CA ARG A 46 5.37 7.67 -7.86
C ARG A 46 6.62 7.63 -8.74
N SER A 47 7.71 8.26 -8.31
CA SER A 47 8.99 8.19 -9.01
C SER A 47 9.51 6.76 -9.15
N GLN A 48 9.46 5.98 -8.06
CA GLN A 48 9.86 4.56 -8.08
C GLN A 48 8.95 3.72 -8.99
N LEU A 49 7.63 3.94 -8.95
CA LEU A 49 6.66 3.22 -9.77
C LEU A 49 6.86 3.46 -11.28
N LEU A 50 7.29 4.67 -11.66
CA LEU A 50 7.66 4.98 -13.04
C LEU A 50 8.90 4.20 -13.50
N GLY A 51 9.86 3.97 -12.59
CA GLY A 51 11.09 3.22 -12.86
C GLY A 51 10.96 1.69 -12.73
N ALA A 52 9.91 1.18 -12.06
CA ALA A 52 9.73 -0.24 -11.82
C ALA A 52 9.55 -1.02 -13.13
N THR A 53 10.37 -2.04 -13.35
CA THR A 53 10.31 -2.91 -14.54
C THR A 53 9.65 -4.25 -14.25
N ASP A 54 9.67 -4.69 -12.99
CA ASP A 54 9.03 -5.93 -12.55
C ASP A 54 7.56 -5.66 -12.15
N PRO A 55 6.60 -6.47 -12.63
CA PRO A 55 5.19 -6.30 -12.27
C PRO A 55 4.90 -6.44 -10.77
N ALA A 56 5.61 -7.34 -10.06
CA ALA A 56 5.36 -7.53 -8.63
C ALA A 56 5.90 -6.35 -7.81
N GLU A 57 7.05 -5.79 -8.19
CA GLU A 57 7.57 -4.53 -7.66
C GLU A 57 6.59 -3.37 -7.93
N ALA A 58 6.11 -3.24 -9.16
CA ALA A 58 5.17 -2.18 -9.52
C ALA A 58 3.88 -2.26 -8.67
N LEU A 59 3.33 -3.46 -8.45
CA LEU A 59 2.18 -3.65 -7.57
C LEU A 59 2.51 -3.27 -6.11
N ALA A 60 3.67 -3.69 -5.60
CA ALA A 60 4.10 -3.39 -4.23
C ALA A 60 4.31 -1.89 -3.97
N LEU A 61 4.61 -1.12 -5.01
CA LEU A 61 4.69 0.34 -4.96
C LEU A 61 3.33 1.02 -5.14
N ALA A 62 2.49 0.49 -6.04
CA ALA A 62 1.19 1.05 -6.37
C ALA A 62 0.19 0.97 -5.22
N VAL A 63 0.11 -0.17 -4.52
CA VAL A 63 -0.93 -0.38 -3.48
C VAL A 63 -0.77 0.57 -2.29
N PRO A 64 0.43 0.75 -1.68
CA PRO A 64 0.62 1.74 -0.62
C PRO A 64 0.41 3.18 -1.10
N LEU A 65 0.74 3.48 -2.37
CA LEU A 65 0.52 4.80 -2.95
C LEU A 65 -0.98 5.12 -3.06
N LEU A 66 -1.77 4.20 -3.61
CA LEU A 66 -3.23 4.34 -3.71
C LEU A 66 -3.87 4.49 -2.32
N PHE A 67 -3.39 3.72 -1.34
CA PHE A 67 -3.86 3.86 0.03
C PHE A 67 -3.54 5.24 0.63
N ALA A 68 -2.31 5.74 0.39
CA ALA A 68 -1.88 7.04 0.87
C ALA A 68 -2.64 8.19 0.18
N GLN A 69 -3.04 8.02 -1.09
CA GLN A 69 -3.89 8.97 -1.81
C GLN A 69 -5.31 8.99 -1.22
N ALA A 70 -5.95 7.82 -1.08
CA ALA A 70 -7.32 7.72 -0.59
C ALA A 70 -7.48 8.17 0.88
N THR A 71 -6.54 7.78 1.74
CA THR A 71 -6.71 7.94 3.20
C THR A 71 -5.87 9.05 3.83
N GLY A 72 -4.88 9.56 3.10
CA GLY A 72 -3.90 10.50 3.63
C GLY A 72 -3.01 9.91 4.74
N LYS A 73 -2.83 8.58 4.76
CA LYS A 73 -2.05 7.87 5.80
C LYS A 73 -0.99 6.98 5.17
N LEU A 74 0.11 6.79 5.91
CA LEU A 74 1.20 5.92 5.49
C LEU A 74 1.04 4.52 6.09
N ILE A 75 1.22 3.50 5.25
CA ILE A 75 1.21 2.10 5.67
C ILE A 75 2.36 1.33 5.02
N SER A 76 2.84 0.31 5.72
CA SER A 76 3.70 -0.72 5.14
C SER A 76 2.83 -1.91 4.76
N VAL A 77 2.86 -2.29 3.49
CA VAL A 77 2.04 -3.40 2.96
C VAL A 77 2.93 -4.58 2.61
N PRO A 78 3.03 -5.62 3.47
CA PRO A 78 3.66 -6.86 3.07
C PRO A 78 2.82 -7.55 1.98
N GLY A 79 3.43 -8.31 1.07
CA GLY A 79 2.73 -8.92 -0.07
C GLY A 79 1.45 -9.69 0.31
N LYS A 80 1.45 -10.38 1.45
CA LYS A 80 0.29 -11.11 1.99
C LYS A 80 -0.91 -10.24 2.41
N ALA A 81 -0.67 -8.95 2.67
CA ALA A 81 -1.68 -7.99 3.10
C ALA A 81 -2.26 -7.19 1.94
N ILE A 82 -1.70 -7.30 0.73
CA ILE A 82 -2.15 -6.54 -0.44
C ILE A 82 -3.65 -6.74 -0.70
N THR A 83 -4.14 -7.99 -0.68
CA THR A 83 -5.56 -8.28 -0.89
C THR A 83 -6.44 -7.56 0.14
N GLY A 84 -6.06 -7.61 1.43
CA GLY A 84 -6.83 -6.97 2.50
C GLY A 84 -6.86 -5.44 2.37
N VAL A 85 -5.73 -4.83 1.99
CA VAL A 85 -5.67 -3.38 1.73
C VAL A 85 -6.51 -3.02 0.51
N LEU A 86 -6.48 -3.81 -0.55
CA LEU A 86 -7.31 -3.55 -1.72
C LEU A 86 -8.79 -3.64 -1.38
N THR A 87 -9.23 -4.64 -0.62
CA THR A 87 -10.63 -4.73 -0.16
C THR A 87 -11.04 -3.50 0.66
N GLU A 88 -10.18 -2.96 1.51
CA GLU A 88 -10.47 -1.72 2.26
C GLU A 88 -10.60 -0.50 1.34
N LEU A 89 -9.91 -0.50 0.20
CA LEU A 89 -9.99 0.56 -0.81
C LEU A 89 -11.17 0.40 -1.76
N GLU A 90 -12.01 -0.63 -1.60
CA GLU A 90 -13.23 -0.81 -2.37
C GLU A 90 -14.23 0.33 -2.03
N GLY A 91 -14.60 1.11 -3.04
CA GLY A 91 -15.48 2.27 -2.89
C GLY A 91 -14.75 3.60 -2.64
N GLU A 92 -13.51 3.57 -2.17
CA GLU A 92 -12.62 4.75 -2.12
C GLU A 92 -11.95 5.01 -3.48
N LEU A 93 -11.65 3.92 -4.20
CA LEU A 93 -11.16 3.99 -5.58
C LEU A 93 -12.32 4.00 -6.58
N GLY A 94 -12.14 4.72 -7.69
CA GLY A 94 -13.04 4.60 -8.84
C GLY A 94 -13.13 3.15 -9.32
N ALA A 95 -14.33 2.70 -9.70
CA ALA A 95 -14.61 1.28 -9.99
C ALA A 95 -13.65 0.68 -11.04
N GLU A 96 -13.29 1.46 -12.07
CA GLU A 96 -12.33 1.05 -13.10
C GLU A 96 -10.93 0.83 -12.52
N THR A 97 -10.43 1.77 -11.72
CA THR A 97 -9.14 1.67 -11.04
C THR A 97 -9.10 0.48 -10.09
N PHE A 98 -10.16 0.29 -9.29
CA PHE A 98 -10.24 -0.84 -8.38
C PHE A 98 -10.17 -2.19 -9.11
N GLN A 99 -10.96 -2.35 -10.18
CA GLN A 99 -10.96 -3.58 -10.98
C GLN A 99 -9.61 -3.83 -11.66
N LEU A 100 -8.98 -2.78 -12.19
CA LEU A 100 -7.65 -2.87 -12.79
C LEU A 100 -6.61 -3.37 -11.78
N VAL A 101 -6.54 -2.74 -10.60
CA VAL A 101 -5.52 -3.06 -9.59
C VAL A 101 -5.79 -4.44 -8.97
N MET A 102 -7.05 -4.79 -8.71
CA MET A 102 -7.43 -6.11 -8.20
C MET A 102 -7.09 -7.22 -9.20
N GLY A 103 -7.42 -7.04 -10.48
CA GLY A 103 -7.07 -7.99 -11.54
C GLY A 103 -5.56 -8.12 -11.70
N PHE A 104 -4.84 -7.00 -11.73
CA PHE A 104 -3.37 -6.99 -11.78
C PHE A 104 -2.77 -7.76 -10.59
N HIS A 105 -3.30 -7.58 -9.38
CA HIS A 105 -2.88 -8.35 -8.21
C HIS A 105 -3.08 -9.86 -8.37
N GLN A 106 -4.25 -10.29 -8.85
CA GLN A 106 -4.54 -11.70 -9.07
C GLN A 106 -3.56 -12.33 -10.07
N ASP A 107 -3.25 -11.61 -11.14
CA ASP A 107 -2.33 -12.08 -12.19
C ASP A 107 -0.88 -12.10 -11.71
N VAL A 108 -0.45 -11.14 -10.88
CA VAL A 108 0.86 -11.19 -10.21
C VAL A 108 0.96 -12.42 -9.28
N VAL A 109 -0.10 -12.74 -8.55
CA VAL A 109 -0.13 -13.94 -7.70
C VAL A 109 -0.06 -15.21 -8.55
N ALA A 110 -0.77 -15.26 -9.67
CA ALA A 110 -0.69 -16.38 -10.62
C ALA A 110 0.73 -16.53 -11.20
N TYR A 111 1.34 -15.43 -11.65
CA TYR A 111 2.70 -15.39 -12.17
C TYR A 111 3.72 -15.92 -11.15
N ILE A 112 3.67 -15.45 -9.90
CA ILE A 112 4.57 -15.90 -8.83
C ILE A 112 4.40 -17.41 -8.55
N ARG A 113 3.16 -17.91 -8.60
CA ARG A 113 2.86 -19.34 -8.43
C ARG A 113 3.39 -20.19 -9.59
N ALA A 114 3.14 -19.79 -10.84
CA ALA A 114 3.61 -20.48 -12.04
C ALA A 114 5.15 -20.59 -12.04
N ARG A 115 5.84 -19.48 -11.73
CA ARG A 115 7.30 -19.44 -11.58
C ARG A 115 7.81 -20.40 -10.49
N SER A 116 7.09 -20.49 -9.37
CA SER A 116 7.46 -21.40 -8.26
C SER A 116 7.23 -22.88 -8.60
N GLN A 117 6.34 -23.17 -9.55
CA GLN A 117 5.98 -24.52 -9.99
C GLN A 117 6.77 -24.99 -11.24
N GLY A 118 7.59 -24.12 -11.83
CA GLY A 118 8.39 -24.44 -13.02
C GLY A 118 7.59 -24.46 -14.32
N GLY A 119 6.45 -23.76 -14.37
CA GLY A 119 5.61 -23.65 -15.57
C GLY A 119 6.12 -22.59 -16.55
N GLU A 120 7.20 -22.86 -17.27
CA GLU A 120 7.90 -21.86 -18.11
C GLU A 120 7.00 -21.20 -19.18
N GLY A 121 6.07 -21.95 -19.78
CA GLY A 121 5.15 -21.41 -20.80
C GLY A 121 4.06 -20.51 -20.23
N GLU A 122 3.40 -20.95 -19.17
CA GLU A 122 2.35 -20.18 -18.47
C GLU A 122 2.94 -18.94 -17.79
N GLU A 123 4.15 -19.05 -17.23
CA GLU A 123 4.86 -17.93 -16.64
C GLU A 123 5.11 -16.81 -17.66
N SER A 124 5.59 -17.15 -18.86
CA SER A 124 5.89 -16.16 -19.90
C SER A 124 4.63 -15.43 -20.38
N GLU A 125 3.53 -16.17 -20.60
CA GLU A 125 2.26 -15.57 -21.04
C GLU A 125 1.69 -14.61 -19.99
N LEU A 126 1.75 -14.99 -18.71
CA LEU A 126 1.32 -14.14 -17.60
C LEU A 126 2.20 -12.88 -17.47
N LEU A 127 3.52 -13.03 -17.63
CA LEU A 127 4.46 -11.91 -17.58
C LEU A 127 4.17 -10.90 -18.70
N ASP A 128 3.98 -11.35 -19.94
CA ASP A 128 3.66 -10.48 -21.06
C ASP A 128 2.35 -9.70 -20.84
N GLY A 129 1.31 -10.39 -20.34
CA GLY A 129 0.03 -9.76 -20.00
C GLY A 129 0.11 -8.76 -18.84
N LEU A 130 1.01 -8.99 -17.88
CA LEU A 130 1.29 -8.05 -16.80
C LEU A 130 2.05 -6.82 -17.31
N LEU A 131 3.11 -7.01 -18.10
CA LEU A 131 3.89 -5.93 -18.70
C LEU A 131 3.01 -5.01 -19.56
N ALA A 132 2.10 -5.58 -20.35
CA ALA A 132 1.17 -4.82 -21.19
C ALA A 132 0.24 -3.89 -20.40
N ARG A 133 -0.08 -4.21 -19.13
CA ARG A 133 -0.95 -3.42 -18.26
C ARG A 133 -0.20 -2.50 -17.30
N MET A 134 1.13 -2.53 -17.24
CA MET A 134 1.91 -1.67 -16.34
C MET A 134 1.69 -0.18 -16.61
N SER A 135 1.51 0.21 -17.87
CA SER A 135 1.21 1.60 -18.23
C SER A 135 -0.13 2.06 -17.68
N ALA A 136 -1.15 1.19 -17.73
CA ALA A 136 -2.46 1.46 -17.15
C ALA A 136 -2.40 1.56 -15.62
N LEU A 137 -1.66 0.66 -14.96
CA LEU A 137 -1.44 0.71 -13.51
C LEU A 137 -0.79 2.04 -13.09
N ARG A 138 0.26 2.47 -13.80
CA ARG A 138 0.94 3.75 -13.56
C ARG A 138 0.01 4.94 -13.77
N ALA A 139 -0.80 4.92 -14.82
CA ALA A 139 -1.79 5.97 -15.08
C ALA A 139 -2.81 6.07 -13.94
N ALA A 140 -3.31 4.94 -13.45
CA ALA A 140 -4.26 4.90 -12.34
C ALA A 140 -3.69 5.47 -11.02
N CYS A 141 -2.38 5.32 -10.78
CA CYS A 141 -1.68 5.90 -9.62
C CYS A 141 -1.24 7.36 -9.80
N SER A 142 -1.43 7.92 -11.00
CA SER A 142 -1.03 9.30 -11.34
C SER A 142 -2.17 10.31 -11.15
N ILE A 143 -3.34 9.89 -10.66
CA ILE A 143 -4.45 10.78 -10.36
C ILE A 143 -4.02 11.67 -9.18
N GLU A 144 -3.76 12.93 -9.49
CA GLU A 144 -3.69 14.01 -8.52
C GLU A 144 -5.14 14.39 -8.21
N ASP A 145 -5.61 14.07 -7.00
CA ASP A 145 -6.87 14.64 -6.52
C ASP A 145 -6.68 16.16 -6.39
N GLU A 146 -7.47 16.92 -7.16
CA GLU A 146 -7.63 18.38 -7.07
C GLU A 146 -8.17 18.83 -5.70
#